data_AF-A0A7C3HAG6-F1
#
_entry.id   AF-A0A7C3HAG6-F1
#
_cell.length_a   1.000
_cell.length_b   1.000
_cell.length_c   1.000
_cell.angle_alpha   90.00
_cell.angle_beta   90.00
_cell.angle_gamma   90.00
#
_symmetry.space_group_name_H-M   'P 1'
#
loop_
_entity.id
_entity.type
_entity.pdbx_description
1 polymer ?
#
loop_
_entity_poly.entity_id
_entity_poly.type
_entity_poly.pdbx_seq_one_letter_code
_entity_poly.pdbx_strand_id
1 'polypeptide(L)'
;MLNKKRLASSWIFAQKRGLDNTGYEEHSWAVDEVINFAADEPDNLWEIILEILALDDSEEIVKAVGAGPLEDLMVYHGEQFIDEIEKQAAKSNAFKTAMQNVWLDGDDSSLCKRFYEIAGMHPPFEDVE
;
A
#
# COMPACT_ATOMS: atom_id res chain seq x y z
N MET A 1 -1.23 1.70 23.21
CA MET A 1 -1.71 0.82 22.13
C MET A 1 -2.26 1.71 21.04
N LEU A 2 -1.66 1.64 19.84
CA LEU A 2 -2.17 2.30 18.65
C LEU A 2 -3.59 1.80 18.36
N ASN A 3 -4.55 2.69 18.15
CA ASN A 3 -5.88 2.31 17.69
C ASN A 3 -5.87 2.25 16.15
N LYS A 4 -5.59 1.06 15.60
CA LYS A 4 -5.47 0.81 14.16
C LYS A 4 -6.69 1.28 13.36
N LYS A 5 -7.90 1.04 13.89
CA LYS A 5 -9.15 1.53 13.28
C LYS A 5 -9.23 3.05 13.18
N ARG A 6 -8.83 3.75 14.25
CA ARG A 6 -8.80 5.22 14.26
C ARG A 6 -7.76 5.74 13.27
N LEU A 7 -6.57 5.12 13.23
CA LEU A 7 -5.53 5.49 12.28
C LEU A 7 -6.01 5.28 10.84
N ALA A 8 -6.49 4.09 10.49
CA ALA A 8 -7.00 3.76 9.17
C ALA A 8 -8.14 4.70 8.74
N SER A 9 -9.11 4.96 9.62
CA SER A 9 -10.22 5.90 9.33
C SER A 9 -9.74 7.33 9.10
N SER A 10 -8.72 7.77 9.86
CA SER A 10 -8.16 9.12 9.72
C SER A 10 -7.34 9.24 8.44
N TRP A 11 -6.59 8.19 8.09
CA TRP A 11 -5.85 8.11 6.83
C TRP A 11 -6.80 8.15 5.62
N ILE A 12 -7.88 7.35 5.63
CA ILE A 12 -8.93 7.37 4.59
C ILE A 12 -9.52 8.77 4.45
N PHE A 13 -9.82 9.44 5.56
CA PHE A 13 -10.35 10.80 5.53
C PHE A 13 -9.37 11.79 4.91
N ALA A 14 -8.08 11.71 5.27
CA ALA A 14 -7.04 12.55 4.69
C ALA A 14 -6.96 12.38 3.17
N GLN A 15 -6.94 11.12 2.69
CA GLN A 15 -6.82 10.87 1.24
C GLN A 15 -8.01 11.40 0.44
N LYS A 16 -9.25 11.23 0.94
CA LYS A 16 -10.46 11.72 0.25
C LYS A 16 -10.57 13.24 0.17
N ARG A 17 -9.84 13.97 1.01
CA ARG A 17 -9.92 15.43 1.07
C ARG A 17 -8.89 16.11 0.17
N GLY A 18 -7.78 15.44 -0.12
CA GLY A 18 -6.66 15.98 -0.88
C GLY A 18 -5.89 17.08 -0.13
N LEU A 19 -4.64 17.32 -0.53
CA LEU A 19 -3.69 18.20 0.16
C LEU A 19 -4.18 19.67 0.33
N ASP A 20 -5.06 20.15 -0.56
CA ASP A 20 -5.51 21.55 -0.60
C ASP A 20 -6.75 21.83 0.26
N ASN A 21 -7.16 20.89 1.12
CA ASN A 21 -8.38 20.97 1.90
C ASN A 21 -8.08 21.12 3.39
N THR A 22 -8.78 22.00 4.10
CA THR A 22 -8.62 22.19 5.55
C THR A 22 -8.86 20.89 6.34
N GLY A 23 -9.66 19.96 5.81
CA GLY A 23 -9.84 18.63 6.39
C GLY A 23 -8.62 17.71 6.32
N TYR A 24 -7.67 17.97 5.40
CA TYR A 24 -6.41 17.24 5.34
C TYR A 24 -5.50 17.63 6.51
N GLU A 25 -5.41 18.92 6.86
CA GLU A 25 -4.58 19.39 7.98
C GLU A 25 -4.98 18.74 9.33
N GLU A 26 -6.27 18.44 9.52
CA GLU A 26 -6.76 17.77 10.73
C GLU A 26 -6.35 16.28 10.82
N HIS A 27 -6.00 15.67 9.69
CA HIS A 27 -5.76 14.22 9.57
C HIS A 27 -4.41 13.86 8.94
N SER A 28 -3.57 14.83 8.60
CA SER A 28 -2.23 14.61 8.01
C SER A 28 -1.33 13.77 8.92
N TRP A 29 -1.49 13.88 10.24
CA TRP A 29 -0.80 13.05 11.22
C TRP A 29 -0.96 11.54 10.95
N ALA A 30 -2.11 11.12 10.38
CA ALA A 30 -2.35 9.72 10.06
C ALA A 30 -1.54 9.28 8.84
N VAL A 31 -1.35 10.17 7.87
CA VAL A 31 -0.48 9.94 6.71
C VAL A 31 0.96 9.85 7.16
N ASP A 32 1.42 10.80 7.99
CA ASP A 32 2.77 10.82 8.54
C ASP A 32 3.05 9.55 9.36
N GLU A 33 2.12 9.09 10.19
CA GLU A 33 2.26 7.87 10.98
C GLU A 33 2.40 6.62 10.10
N VAL A 34 1.59 6.52 9.03
CA VAL A 34 1.68 5.40 8.07
C VAL A 34 3.02 5.40 7.34
N ILE A 35 3.51 6.57 6.93
CA ILE A 35 4.85 6.72 6.33
C ILE A 35 5.94 6.29 7.33
N ASN A 36 5.83 6.68 8.60
CA ASN A 36 6.81 6.31 9.62
C ASN A 36 6.90 4.80 9.83
N PHE A 37 5.80 4.05 9.69
CA PHE A 37 5.84 2.59 9.82
C PHE A 37 6.63 1.90 8.70
N ALA A 38 6.76 2.52 7.52
CA ALA A 38 7.46 1.92 6.39
C ALA A 38 8.92 1.61 6.68
N ALA A 39 9.61 2.41 7.49
CA ALA A 39 11.01 2.19 7.80
C ALA A 39 11.20 1.11 8.87
N ASP A 40 10.52 1.24 10.01
CA ASP A 40 10.89 0.52 11.24
C ASP A 40 9.81 -0.43 11.78
N GLU A 41 8.57 -0.34 11.31
CA GLU A 41 7.43 -1.10 11.85
C GLU A 41 6.59 -1.79 10.76
N PRO A 42 7.19 -2.67 9.93
CA PRO A 42 6.53 -3.23 8.75
C PRO A 42 5.31 -4.10 9.08
N ASP A 43 5.29 -4.76 10.24
CA ASP A 43 4.12 -5.50 10.71
C ASP A 43 2.93 -4.56 10.98
N ASN A 44 3.18 -3.39 11.57
CA ASN A 44 2.15 -2.38 11.78
C ASN A 44 1.68 -1.78 10.46
N LEU A 45 2.60 -1.50 9.53
CA LEU A 45 2.24 -1.04 8.18
C LEU A 45 1.33 -2.05 7.48
N TRP A 46 1.72 -3.32 7.47
CA TRP A 46 0.93 -4.41 6.90
C TRP A 46 -0.48 -4.48 7.49
N GLU A 47 -0.61 -4.48 8.81
CA GLU A 47 -1.91 -4.54 9.46
C GLU A 47 -2.77 -3.30 9.16
N ILE A 48 -2.17 -2.11 9.02
CA ILE A 48 -2.88 -0.89 8.65
C ILE A 48 -3.36 -0.92 7.20
N ILE A 49 -2.54 -1.41 6.25
CA ILE A 49 -2.97 -1.61 4.87
C ILE A 49 -4.22 -2.48 4.81
N LEU A 50 -4.23 -3.60 5.54
CA LEU A 50 -5.38 -4.51 5.59
C LEU A 50 -6.61 -3.86 6.23
N GLU A 51 -6.43 -3.09 7.32
CA GLU A 51 -7.53 -2.39 7.98
C GLU A 51 -8.12 -1.28 7.09
N ILE A 52 -7.29 -0.53 6.35
CA ILE A 52 -7.76 0.49 5.39
C ILE A 52 -8.64 -0.15 4.33
N LEU A 53 -8.15 -1.20 3.66
CA LEU A 53 -8.89 -1.89 2.60
C LEU A 53 -10.13 -2.63 3.11
N ALA A 54 -10.17 -3.00 4.39
CA ALA A 54 -11.37 -3.56 5.00
C ALA A 54 -12.43 -2.50 5.33
N LEU A 55 -12.01 -1.26 5.59
CA LEU A 55 -12.90 -0.14 5.90
C LEU A 55 -13.42 0.57 4.64
N ASP A 56 -12.59 0.67 3.60
CA ASP A 56 -12.93 1.37 2.36
C ASP A 56 -12.18 0.75 1.16
N ASP A 57 -12.95 0.09 0.28
CA ASP A 57 -12.48 -0.53 -0.95
C ASP A 57 -12.83 0.29 -2.20
N SER A 58 -13.15 1.58 -2.03
CA SER A 58 -13.38 2.47 -3.16
C SER A 58 -12.14 2.62 -4.03
N GLU A 59 -12.34 2.84 -5.33
CA GLU A 59 -11.25 2.94 -6.32
C GLU A 59 -10.18 3.96 -5.90
N GLU A 60 -10.60 5.11 -5.36
CA GLU A 60 -9.71 6.15 -4.87
C GLU A 60 -8.78 5.65 -3.75
N ILE A 61 -9.34 4.99 -2.73
CA ILE A 61 -8.57 4.48 -1.59
C ILE A 61 -7.69 3.30 -1.99
N VAL A 62 -8.20 2.38 -2.80
CA VAL A 62 -7.44 1.24 -3.31
C VAL A 62 -6.20 1.70 -4.09
N LYS A 63 -6.35 2.72 -4.95
CA LYS A 63 -5.22 3.31 -5.68
C LYS A 63 -4.23 3.99 -4.74
N ALA A 64 -4.73 4.76 -3.76
CA ALA A 64 -3.88 5.44 -2.79
C ALA A 64 -3.10 4.46 -1.88
N VAL A 65 -3.68 3.31 -1.55
CA VAL A 65 -2.99 2.24 -0.81
C VAL A 65 -1.86 1.64 -1.65
N GLY A 66 -2.11 1.41 -2.94
CA GLY A 66 -1.11 0.91 -3.87
C GLY A 66 0.07 1.85 -4.03
N ALA A 67 -0.18 3.09 -4.46
CA ALA A 67 0.85 4.10 -4.76
C ALA A 67 1.47 4.76 -3.50
N GLY A 68 1.34 4.12 -2.34
CA GLY A 68 1.82 4.65 -1.07
C GLY A 68 2.21 3.51 -0.15
N PRO A 69 1.41 3.19 0.88
CA PRO A 69 1.85 2.26 1.92
C PRO A 69 2.20 0.84 1.43
N LEU A 70 1.55 0.33 0.38
CA LEU A 70 1.92 -0.98 -0.18
C LEU A 70 3.21 -0.94 -1.00
N GLU A 71 3.43 0.14 -1.75
CA GLU A 71 4.70 0.39 -2.45
C GLU A 71 5.85 0.53 -1.47
N ASP A 72 5.68 1.36 -0.44
CA ASP A 72 6.65 1.55 0.64
C ASP A 72 7.00 0.21 1.32
N LEU A 73 5.99 -0.61 1.66
CA LEU A 73 6.22 -1.93 2.25
C LEU A 73 7.08 -2.82 1.33
N MET A 74 6.81 -2.80 0.03
CA MET A 74 7.56 -3.61 -0.93
C MET A 74 8.99 -3.11 -1.14
N VAL A 75 9.19 -1.80 -1.20
CA VAL A 75 10.51 -1.17 -1.35
C VAL A 75 11.41 -1.50 -0.17
N TYR A 76 10.90 -1.40 1.06
CA TYR A 76 11.72 -1.60 2.26
C TYR A 76 11.76 -3.04 2.76
N HIS A 77 10.66 -3.80 2.60
CA HIS A 77 10.47 -5.10 3.28
C HIS A 77 9.90 -6.19 2.36
N GLY A 78 9.96 -6.01 1.04
CA GLY A 78 9.31 -6.94 0.10
C GLY A 78 9.76 -8.40 0.24
N GLU A 79 11.05 -8.66 0.52
CA GLU A 79 11.54 -10.03 0.75
C GLU A 79 10.86 -10.72 1.94
N GLN A 80 10.55 -9.96 2.99
CA GLN A 80 9.88 -10.48 4.19
C GLN A 80 8.38 -10.75 3.95
N PHE A 81 7.73 -9.97 3.08
CA PHE A 81 6.26 -9.96 2.96
C PHE A 81 5.71 -10.63 1.69
N ILE A 82 6.56 -11.01 0.73
CA ILE A 82 6.09 -11.49 -0.57
C ILE A 82 5.16 -12.72 -0.48
N ASP A 83 5.41 -13.62 0.47
CA ASP A 83 4.56 -14.81 0.68
C ASP A 83 3.19 -14.44 1.28
N GLU A 84 3.15 -13.49 2.21
CA GLU A 84 1.92 -12.94 2.80
C GLU A 84 1.11 -12.16 1.78
N ILE A 85 1.78 -11.39 0.92
CA ILE A 85 1.20 -10.67 -0.22
C ILE A 85 0.53 -11.64 -1.18
N GLU A 86 1.21 -12.73 -1.56
CA GLU A 86 0.63 -13.76 -2.43
C GLU A 86 -0.65 -14.36 -1.81
N LYS A 87 -0.58 -14.72 -0.52
CA LYS A 87 -1.74 -15.27 0.21
C LYS A 87 -2.90 -14.29 0.29
N GLN A 88 -2.62 -12.99 0.41
CA GLN A 88 -3.65 -11.95 0.52
C GLN A 88 -4.25 -11.61 -0.85
N ALA A 89 -3.44 -11.52 -1.90
CA ALA A 89 -3.88 -11.29 -3.27
C ALA A 89 -4.83 -12.39 -3.76
N ALA A 90 -4.64 -13.63 -3.31
CA ALA A 90 -5.55 -14.74 -3.61
C ALA A 90 -6.93 -14.62 -2.94
N LYS A 91 -7.08 -13.77 -1.91
CA LYS A 91 -8.29 -13.66 -1.08
C LYS A 91 -9.04 -12.35 -1.24
N SER A 92 -8.36 -11.28 -1.66
CA SER A 92 -8.92 -9.93 -1.73
C SER A 92 -8.70 -9.30 -3.10
N ASN A 93 -9.79 -9.10 -3.84
CA ASN A 93 -9.75 -8.37 -5.11
C ASN A 93 -9.30 -6.92 -4.92
N ALA A 94 -9.76 -6.25 -3.85
CA ALA A 94 -9.33 -4.88 -3.55
C ALA A 94 -7.82 -4.79 -3.32
N PHE A 95 -7.24 -5.76 -2.58
CA PHE A 95 -5.80 -5.84 -2.39
C PHE A 95 -5.07 -6.08 -3.71
N LYS A 96 -5.57 -7.01 -4.54
CA LYS A 96 -4.98 -7.28 -5.86
C LYS A 96 -5.03 -6.05 -6.77
N THR A 97 -6.12 -5.27 -6.73
CA THR A 97 -6.21 -3.98 -7.44
C THR A 97 -5.25 -2.93 -6.87
N ALA A 98 -5.04 -2.90 -5.54
CA ALA A 98 -4.05 -2.02 -4.94
C ALA A 98 -2.63 -2.36 -5.43
N MET A 99 -2.28 -3.65 -5.51
CA MET A 99 -0.99 -4.09 -6.08
C MET A 99 -0.76 -3.57 -7.50
N GLN A 100 -1.83 -3.36 -8.28
CA GLN A 100 -1.71 -2.85 -9.64
C GLN A 100 -1.34 -1.37 -9.73
N ASN A 101 -1.32 -0.68 -8.58
CA ASN A 101 -0.94 0.73 -8.48
C ASN A 101 0.39 0.90 -7.73
N VAL A 102 1.14 -0.18 -7.52
CA VAL A 102 2.48 -0.15 -6.93
C VAL A 102 3.52 0.04 -8.03
N TRP A 103 4.43 0.99 -7.82
CA TRP A 103 5.58 1.26 -8.65
C TRP A 103 6.87 0.85 -7.94
N LEU A 104 7.42 -0.30 -8.34
CA LEU A 104 8.75 -0.72 -7.89
C LEU A 104 9.78 -0.21 -8.88
N ASP A 105 10.76 0.56 -8.40
CA ASP A 105 11.84 1.06 -9.23
C ASP A 105 12.68 -0.12 -9.76
N GLY A 106 12.39 -0.47 -11.02
CA GLY A 106 13.30 -0.79 -12.13
C GLY A 106 14.33 -1.91 -12.01
N ASP A 107 14.74 -2.33 -10.82
CA ASP A 107 15.65 -3.45 -10.70
C ASP A 107 14.87 -4.70 -11.09
N ASP A 108 15.32 -5.35 -12.17
CA ASP A 108 14.86 -6.62 -12.75
C ASP A 108 15.05 -7.81 -11.78
N SER A 109 14.79 -7.57 -10.51
CA SER A 109 14.96 -8.49 -9.41
C SER A 109 13.88 -9.56 -9.47
N SER A 110 14.24 -10.76 -8.99
CA SER A 110 13.27 -11.85 -8.85
C SER A 110 12.09 -11.48 -7.94
N LEU A 111 12.29 -10.55 -7.01
CA LEU A 111 11.24 -10.04 -6.13
C LEU A 111 10.23 -9.18 -6.91
N CYS A 112 10.71 -8.21 -7.69
CA CYS A 112 9.85 -7.35 -8.51
C CYS A 112 9.04 -8.17 -9.51
N LYS A 113 9.69 -9.12 -10.20
CA LYS A 113 9.01 -10.05 -11.13
C LYS A 113 7.90 -10.83 -10.43
N ARG A 114 8.21 -11.48 -9.31
CA ARG A 114 7.24 -12.24 -8.54
C ARG A 114 6.06 -11.38 -8.08
N PHE A 115 6.33 -10.16 -7.63
CA PHE A 115 5.28 -9.21 -7.23
C PHE A 115 4.32 -8.89 -8.40
N TYR A 116 4.87 -8.51 -9.56
CA TYR A 116 4.05 -8.18 -10.74
C TYR A 116 3.28 -9.40 -11.29
N GLU A 117 3.88 -10.60 -11.26
CA GLU A 117 3.19 -11.84 -11.61
C GLU A 117 1.98 -12.09 -10.70
N ILE A 118 2.13 -11.94 -9.38
CA ILE A 118 1.02 -12.07 -8.42
C ILE A 118 -0.07 -11.02 -8.69
N ALA A 119 0.33 -9.77 -8.98
CA ALA A 119 -0.59 -8.68 -9.34
C ALA A 119 -1.34 -8.96 -10.66
N GLY A 120 -0.86 -9.90 -11.49
CA GLY A 120 -1.37 -10.17 -12.82
C GLY A 120 -0.99 -9.07 -13.82
N MET A 121 0.17 -8.45 -13.60
CA MET A 121 0.72 -7.39 -14.44
C MET A 121 1.98 -7.86 -15.15
N HIS A 122 2.26 -7.24 -16.29
CA HIS A 122 3.58 -7.30 -16.89
C HIS A 122 4.49 -6.30 -16.19
N PRO A 123 5.72 -6.68 -15.81
CA PRO A 123 6.64 -5.74 -15.18
C PRO A 123 6.99 -4.59 -16.14
N PRO A 124 7.03 -3.33 -15.68
CA PRO A 124 7.24 -2.17 -16.53
C PRO A 124 8.68 -2.01 -17.07
N PHE A 125 9.57 -2.97 -16.80
CA PHE A 125 10.99 -2.92 -17.15
C PHE A 125 11.42 -3.83 -18.31
N GLU A 126 10.51 -4.63 -18.90
CA GLU A 126 10.84 -5.52 -20.02
C GLU A 126 10.85 -4.82 -21.41
N ASP A 127 10.54 -3.51 -21.48
CA ASP A 127 10.44 -2.73 -22.73
C ASP A 127 11.67 -1.86 -23.09
N VAL A 128 12.89 -2.24 -22.66
CA VAL A 128 14.14 -1.60 -23.13
C VAL A 128 14.73 -2.37 -24.31
N GLU A 129 14.37 -1.96 -25.53
CA GLU A 129 15.07 -2.32 -26.79
C GLU A 129 16.51 -1.79 -26.84
#